data_AF-A0A0R0MIW9-F1
#
_entry.id   AF-A0A0R0MIW9-F1
#
_cell.length_a   1.000
_cell.length_b   1.000
_cell.length_c   1.000
_cell.angle_alpha   90.00
_cell.angle_beta   90.00
_cell.angle_gamma   90.00
#
_symmetry.space_group_name_H-M   'P 1'
#
loop_
_entity.id
_entity.type
_entity.pdbx_description
1 polymer ?
#
loop_
_entity_poly.entity_id
_entity_poly.type
_entity_poly.pdbx_seq_one_letter_code
_entity_poly.pdbx_strand_id
1 'polypeptide(L)' 'MTNKLLLEGLSDAIGFVGGALAGYWIGHLLGWNIFSEGYDNASIGAIVLVGLGGGLGLQGARRWLRSRKDREA' A
#
# COMPACT_ATOMS: atom_id res chain seq x y z
N MET A 1 -18.79 -3.15 -20.33
CA MET A 1 -18.76 -3.24 -18.85
C MET A 1 -17.41 -3.68 -18.27
N THR A 2 -16.59 -4.47 -18.98
CA THR A 2 -15.28 -4.99 -18.52
C THR A 2 -14.23 -3.92 -18.17
N ASN A 3 -14.20 -2.79 -18.89
CA ASN A 3 -13.12 -1.80 -18.76
C ASN A 3 -13.13 -1.06 -17.40
N LYS A 4 -14.32 -0.83 -16.81
CA LYS A 4 -14.43 -0.18 -15.50
C LYS A 4 -13.88 -1.04 -14.35
N LEU A 5 -14.11 -2.36 -14.37
CA LEU A 5 -13.57 -3.25 -13.34
C LEU A 5 -12.04 -3.37 -13.43
N LEU A 6 -11.49 -3.39 -14.65
CA LEU A 6 -10.04 -3.43 -14.84
C LEU A 6 -9.37 -2.13 -14.36
N LEU A 7 -9.97 -0.97 -14.62
CA LEU A 7 -9.48 0.32 -14.11
C LEU A 7 -9.56 0.42 -12.58
N GLU A 8 -10.62 -0.10 -11.98
CA GLU A 8 -10.80 -0.13 -10.52
C GLU A 8 -9.77 -1.07 -9.87
N GLY A 9 -9.59 -2.27 -10.43
CA GLY A 9 -8.54 -3.21 -9.99
C GLY A 9 -7.12 -2.68 -10.18
N LEU A 10 -6.85 -1.97 -11.27
CA LEU A 10 -5.55 -1.32 -11.52
C LEU A 10 -5.29 -0.19 -10.52
N SER A 11 -6.31 0.63 -10.22
CA SER A 11 -6.21 1.69 -9.21
C SER A 11 -5.91 1.12 -7.82
N ASP A 12 -6.56 0.01 -7.48
CA ASP A 12 -6.32 -0.72 -6.24
C ASP A 12 -4.90 -1.29 -6.17
N ALA A 13 -4.42 -1.91 -7.24
CA ALA A 13 -3.05 -2.42 -7.32
C ALA A 13 -2.01 -1.30 -7.19
N ILE A 14 -2.20 -0.17 -7.87
CA ILE A 14 -1.32 1.00 -7.76
C ILE A 14 -1.35 1.57 -6.35
N GLY A 15 -2.53 1.68 -5.74
CA GLY A 15 -2.68 2.12 -4.35
C GLY A 15 -1.97 1.22 -3.36
N PHE A 16 -2.09 -0.10 -3.54
CA PHE A 16 -1.40 -1.10 -2.73
C PHE A 16 0.12 -1.01 -2.88
N VAL A 17 0.64 -0.99 -4.11
CA VAL A 17 2.08 -0.93 -4.37
C VAL A 17 2.67 0.38 -3.86
N GLY A 18 1.99 1.51 -4.10
CA GLY A 18 2.40 2.82 -3.59
C GLY A 18 2.41 2.87 -2.06
N GLY A 19 1.39 2.31 -1.42
CA GLY A 19 1.33 2.20 0.04
C GLY A 19 2.43 1.30 0.62
N ALA A 20 2.71 0.16 -0.01
CA ALA A 20 3.74 -0.76 0.41
C ALA A 20 5.13 -0.15 0.28
N LEU A 21 5.39 0.57 -0.81
CA LEU A 21 6.64 1.33 -1.00
C LEU A 21 6.81 2.44 0.02
N ALA A 22 5.72 3.14 0.39
CA ALA A 22 5.77 4.14 1.45
C ALA A 22 6.09 3.50 2.82
N GLY A 23 5.46 2.36 3.13
CA GLY A 23 5.78 1.57 4.33
C GLY A 23 7.23 1.11 4.36
N TYR A 24 7.76 0.68 3.21
CA TYR A 24 9.18 0.32 3.06
C TYR A 24 10.09 1.51 3.35
N TRP A 25 9.81 2.67 2.75
CA TRP A 25 10.62 3.87 2.96
C TRP A 25 10.58 4.35 4.41
N ILE A 26 9.42 4.28 5.09
CA ILE A 26 9.32 4.62 6.51
C ILE A 26 10.14 3.64 7.35
N GLY A 27 10.05 2.33 7.09
CA GLY A 27 10.83 1.30 7.80
C GLY A 27 12.33 1.48 7.58
N HIS A 28 12.72 1.82 6.35
CA HIS A 28 14.10 2.10 5.98
C HIS A 28 14.63 3.35 6.69
N LEU A 29 13.84 4.44 6.76
CA LEU A 29 14.21 5.66 7.50
C LEU A 29 14.31 5.43 9.01
N LEU A 30 13.51 4.52 9.56
CA LEU A 30 13.61 4.08 10.97
C LEU A 30 14.83 3.18 11.23
N GLY A 31 15.64 2.90 10.21
CA GLY A 31 16.83 2.04 10.32
C GLY A 31 16.50 0.56 10.43
N TRP A 32 15.26 0.16 10.14
CA TRP A 32 14.85 -1.24 10.19
C TRP A 32 15.30 -1.95 8.92
N ASN A 33 16.35 -2.75 9.04
CA ASN A 33 16.87 -3.54 7.93
C ASN A 33 15.97 -4.76 7.68
N ILE A 34 15.07 -4.64 6.71
CA ILE A 34 14.20 -5.75 6.24
C ILE A 34 15.03 -6.96 5.78
N PHE A 35 16.27 -6.72 5.33
CA PHE A 35 17.19 -7.74 4.84
C PHE A 35 18.22 -8.21 5.88
N SER A 36 18.05 -7.89 7.17
CA SER A 36 19.00 -8.40 8.17
C SER A 36 18.88 -9.93 8.28
N GLU A 37 20.02 -10.60 8.26
CA GLU A 37 20.08 -12.04 8.48
C GLU A 37 19.65 -12.36 9.92
N GLY A 38 18.74 -13.32 10.08
CA GLY A 38 18.28 -13.78 11.39
C GLY A 38 16.87 -13.34 11.80
N TYR A 39 16.13 -12.60 10.96
CA TYR A 39 14.74 -12.22 11.24
C TYR A 39 14.63 -11.39 12.55
N ASP A 40 15.53 -10.43 12.71
CA ASP A 40 15.56 -9.53 13.87
C ASP A 40 14.21 -8.80 14.04
N ASN A 41 13.89 -8.38 15.27
CA ASN A 41 12.63 -7.71 15.60
C ASN A 41 12.39 -6.47 14.72
N ALA A 42 13.47 -5.81 14.30
CA ALA A 42 13.43 -4.71 13.34
C ALA A 42 12.92 -5.14 11.95
N SER A 43 13.37 -6.29 11.44
CA SER A 43 12.97 -6.85 10.14
C SER A 43 11.50 -7.25 10.15
N ILE A 44 11.04 -7.86 11.25
CA ILE A 44 9.62 -8.17 11.46
C ILE A 44 8.79 -6.89 11.49
N GLY A 45 9.22 -5.90 12.27
CA GLY A 45 8.55 -4.60 12.37
C GLY A 45 8.41 -3.91 11.01
N ALA A 46 9.45 -3.96 10.19
CA ALA A 46 9.44 -3.38 8.86
C ALA A 46 8.55 -4.15 7.86
N ILE A 47 8.51 -5.48 7.91
CA ILE A 47 7.56 -6.28 7.09
C ILE A 47 6.12 -5.93 7.45
N VAL A 48 5.80 -5.83 8.74
CA VAL A 48 4.47 -5.42 9.21
C VAL A 48 4.15 -4.00 8.73
N LEU A 49 5.11 -3.08 8.83
CA LEU A 49 4.95 -1.69 8.38
C LEU A 49 4.70 -1.59 6.86
N VAL A 50 5.41 -2.39 6.05
CA VAL A 50 5.19 -2.50 4.60
C VAL A 50 3.80 -3.06 4.30
N GLY A 51 3.39 -4.13 4.99
CA GLY A 51 2.07 -4.74 4.83
C GLY A 51 0.93 -3.78 5.21
N LEU A 52 1.08 -3.07 6.32
CA LEU A 52 0.15 -2.02 6.76
C LEU A 52 0.13 -0.86 5.77
N GLY A 53 1.29 -0.41 5.28
CA GLY A 53 1.40 0.61 4.25
C GLY A 53 0.63 0.22 2.98
N GLY A 54 0.81 -1.00 2.49
CA GLY A 54 0.08 -1.51 1.32
C GLY A 54 -1.43 -1.57 1.55
N GLY A 55 -1.87 -2.09 2.70
CA GLY A 55 -3.28 -2.15 3.07
C GLY A 55 -3.94 -0.77 3.17
N LEU A 56 -3.26 0.21 3.77
CA LEU A 56 -3.72 1.60 3.87
C LEU A 56 -3.73 2.31 2.51
N GLY A 57 -2.71 2.10 1.68
CA GLY A 57 -2.65 2.67 0.32
C GLY A 57 -3.77 2.16 -0.58
N LEU A 58 -4.09 0.87 -0.50
CA LEU A 58 -5.23 0.24 -1.17
C LEU A 58 -6.56 0.84 -0.69
N GLN A 59 -6.75 1.03 0.62
CA GLN A 59 -7.94 1.67 1.17
C GLN A 59 -8.05 3.14 0.74
N GLY A 60 -6.95 3.87 0.69
CA GLY A 60 -6.88 5.25 0.21
C GLY A 60 -7.26 5.36 -1.27
N ALA A 61 -6.73 4.49 -2.13
CA ALA A 61 -7.08 4.43 -3.55
C ALA A 61 -8.58 4.13 -3.76
N ARG A 62 -9.14 3.15 -3.03
CA ARG A 62 -10.58 2.87 -3.07
C ARG A 62 -11.44 4.03 -2.60
N ARG A 63 -11.04 4.69 -1.51
CA ARG A 63 -11.74 5.85 -0.96
C ARG A 63 -11.78 6.97 -2.00
N TRP A 64 -10.65 7.25 -2.64
CA TRP A 64 -10.55 8.28 -3.67
C TRP A 64 -11.40 7.98 -4.89
N LEU A 65 -11.40 6.73 -5.37
CA LEU A 65 -12.21 6.30 -6.51
C LEU A 65 -13.72 6.42 -6.21
N ARG A 66 -14.15 6.02 -5.01
CA ARG A 66 -15.54 6.18 -4.54
C ARG A 66 -15.96 7.66 -4.48
N SER A 67 -15.12 8.51 -3.88
CA SER A 67 -15.38 9.96 -3.82
C SER A 67 -15.44 10.63 -5.20
N ARG A 68 -14.80 10.07 -6.23
CA ARG A 68 -14.95 10.55 -7.61
C ARG A 68 -16.26 10.10 -8.24
N LYS A 69 -16.67 8.84 -8.01
CA LYS A 69 -17.95 8.28 -8.46
C LYS A 69 -19.15 9.07 -7.91
N ASP A 70 -19.09 9.48 -6.64
CA ASP A 70 -20.15 10.27 -5.98
C ASP A 70 -20.21 11.73 -6.50
N ARG A 71 -19.14 12.23 -7.11
CA ARG A 71 -19.08 13.58 -7.69
C ARG A 71 -19.61 13.66 -9.12
N GLU A 72 -19.83 12.51 -9.77
CA GLU A 72 -20.34 12.37 -11.14
C GLU A 72 -21.81 11.90 -11.19
N ALA A 73 -22.44 11.68 -10.02
CA ALA A 73 -23.86 11.29 -9.86
C ALA A 73 -24.71 12.48 -9.37
#